data_AF-A0A7W7S3W9-F1
#
_entry.id   AF-A0A7W7S3W9-F1
#
_cell.length_a   1.000
_cell.length_b   1.000
_cell.length_c   1.000
_cell.angle_alpha   90.00
_cell.angle_beta   90.00
_cell.angle_gamma   90.00
#
_symmetry.space_group_name_H-M   'P 1'
#
loop_
_entity.id
_entity.type
_entity.pdbx_description
1 polymer ?
#
loop_
_entity_poly.entity_id
_entity_poly.type
_entity_poly.pdbx_seq_one_letter_code
_entity_poly.pdbx_strand_id
1 'polypeptide(L)' 'MTWRKTARVVAGMLLILPGLLWILQGADLVRLGPILCVAECQPITGGSLGWFATGVVTLIAGLGVAGVLRRRREP' A
#
# COMPACT_ATOMS: atom_id res chain seq x y z
N MET A 1 11.56 5.94 25.34
CA MET A 1 11.29 5.85 23.88
C MET A 1 11.10 7.26 23.35
N THR A 2 11.96 7.72 22.43
CA THR A 2 11.84 9.07 21.85
C THR A 2 10.55 9.15 21.03
N TRP A 3 9.53 9.88 21.51
CA TRP A 3 8.22 10.09 20.87
C TRP A 3 8.30 10.30 19.35
N ARG A 4 9.32 11.06 18.91
CA ARG A 4 9.61 11.33 17.50
C ARG A 4 9.91 10.07 16.67
N LYS A 5 10.59 9.07 17.25
CA LYS A 5 10.86 7.78 16.58
C LYS A 5 9.56 6.99 16.44
N THR A 6 8.76 6.91 17.51
CA THR A 6 7.47 6.22 17.48
C THR A 6 6.53 6.83 16.45
N ALA A 7 6.39 8.16 16.42
CA ALA A 7 5.56 8.87 15.46
C ALA A 7 5.97 8.59 14.00
N ARG A 8 7.27 8.54 13.69
CA ARG A 8 7.75 8.17 12.35
C ARG A 8 7.43 6.74 11.97
N VAL A 9 7.59 5.80 12.91
CA VAL A 9 7.28 4.38 12.66
C VAL A 9 5.79 4.21 12.40
N VAL A 10 4.93 4.84 13.22
CA VAL A 10 3.47 4.81 13.04
C VAL A 10 3.08 5.43 11.69
N ALA A 11 3.59 6.62 11.37
CA ALA A 11 3.33 7.28 10.09
C ALA A 11 3.79 6.44 8.89
N GLY A 12 4.96 5.79 8.99
CA GLY A 12 5.43 4.87 7.95
C GLY A 12 4.53 3.64 7.81
N MET A 13 4.05 3.08 8.91
CA MET A 13 3.15 1.92 8.90
C MET A 13 1.80 2.25 8.26
N LEU A 14 1.28 3.45 8.52
CA LEU A 14 0.06 3.97 7.88
C LEU A 14 0.20 4.16 6.37
N LEU A 15 1.41 4.21 5.82
CA LEU A 15 1.66 4.27 4.38
C LEU A 15 1.94 2.87 3.79
N ILE A 16 2.70 2.05 4.52
CA ILE A 16 3.09 0.70 4.07
C ILE A 16 1.87 -0.22 3.93
N LEU A 17 0.98 -0.24 4.93
CA LEU A 17 -0.20 -1.10 4.92
C LEU A 17 -1.13 -0.83 3.72
N PRO A 18 -1.62 0.40 3.48
CA PRO A 18 -2.44 0.68 2.31
C PRO A 18 -1.66 0.56 1.00
N GLY A 19 -0.37 0.91 0.96
CA GLY A 19 0.48 0.70 -0.21
C GLY A 19 0.53 -0.76 -0.65
N LEU A 20 0.69 -1.68 0.30
CA LEU A 20 0.66 -3.12 0.03
C LEU A 20 -0.71 -3.60 -0.43
N LEU A 21 -1.80 -3.09 0.18
CA LEU A 21 -3.16 -3.41 -0.25
C LEU A 21 -3.45 -2.91 -1.68
N TRP A 22 -2.97 -1.73 -2.06
CA TRP A 22 -3.11 -1.21 -3.42
C TRP A 22 -2.31 -2.03 -4.45
N ILE A 23 -1.12 -2.53 -4.08
CA ILE A 23 -0.36 -3.46 -4.93
C ILE A 23 -1.15 -4.75 -5.16
N LEU A 24 -1.68 -5.34 -4.10
CA LEU A 24 -2.44 -6.59 -4.18
C LEU A 24 -3.75 -6.43 -4.98
N GLN A 25 -4.43 -5.29 -4.86
CA GLN A 25 -5.62 -4.96 -5.65
C GLN A 25 -5.26 -4.65 -7.11
N GLY A 26 -4.20 -3.88 -7.35
CA GLY A 26 -3.73 -3.53 -8.68
C GLY A 26 -3.17 -4.73 -9.46
N ALA A 27 -2.67 -5.75 -8.77
CA ALA A 27 -2.21 -6.99 -9.37
C ALA A 27 -3.33 -8.04 -9.55
N ASP A 28 -4.58 -7.73 -9.21
CA ASP A 28 -5.74 -8.64 -9.27
C ASP A 28 -5.58 -9.89 -8.38
N LEU A 29 -4.63 -9.91 -7.43
CA LEU A 29 -4.41 -11.03 -6.50
C LEU A 29 -5.50 -11.10 -5.42
N VAL A 30 -6.12 -9.97 -5.09
CA VAL A 30 -7.23 -9.90 -4.13
C VAL A 30 -8.50 -9.54 -4.87
N ARG A 31 -9.28 -10.57 -5.21
CA ARG A 31 -10.62 -10.41 -5.77
C ARG A 31 -11.61 -10.12 -4.65
N LEU A 32 -11.86 -8.85 -4.39
CA LEU A 32 -13.01 -8.41 -3.62
C LEU A 32 -14.25 -8.62 -4.51
N GLY A 33 -14.94 -9.75 -4.32
CA GLY A 33 -16.23 -9.97 -4.97
C GLY A 33 -17.24 -8.90 -4.53
N PRO A 34 -18.01 -8.29 -5.44
CA PRO A 34 -19.03 -7.32 -5.05
C PRO A 34 -20.08 -8.04 -4.18
N ILE A 35 -20.21 -7.62 -2.92
CA ILE A 35 -21.18 -8.17 -1.97
C ILE A 35 -22.61 -7.69 -2.29
N LEU A 36 -22.77 -6.69 -3.18
CA LEU A 36 -24.05 -6.20 -3.68
C LEU A 36 -24.01 -5.97 -5.20
N CYS A 37 -24.49 -6.93 -5.99
CA CYS A 37 -24.83 -6.72 -7.41
C CYS A 37 -26.17 -5.96 -7.48
N VAL A 38 -26.14 -4.63 -7.50
CA VAL A 38 -27.35 -3.79 -7.69
C VAL A 38 -27.31 -2.99 -9.00
N ALA A 39 -26.14 -2.84 -9.64
CA ALA A 39 -26.04 -2.28 -10.98
C ALA A 39 -24.74 -2.78 -11.64
N GLU A 40 -24.86 -3.36 -12.83
CA GLU A 40 -23.76 -3.86 -13.68
C GLU A 40 -22.84 -4.90 -13.04
N CYS A 41 -23.22 -6.18 -13.14
CA CYS A 41 -22.35 -7.32 -12.86
C CYS A 41 -21.30 -7.54 -13.97
N GLN A 42 -20.63 -6.47 -14.43
CA GLN A 42 -19.30 -6.62 -14.98
C GLN A 42 -18.38 -6.66 -13.76
N PRO A 43 -17.65 -7.77 -13.50
CA PRO A 43 -16.58 -7.70 -12.54
C PRO A 43 -15.73 -6.48 -12.89
N ILE A 44 -15.34 -5.68 -11.89
CA ILE A 44 -14.20 -4.79 -12.02
C ILE A 44 -12.97 -5.71 -12.14
N THR A 45 -12.89 -6.43 -13.26
CA THR A 45 -11.81 -7.29 -13.69
C THR A 45 -10.89 -6.42 -14.51
N GLY A 46 -9.65 -6.35 -14.06
CA GLY A 46 -8.64 -5.53 -14.67
C GLY A 46 -7.85 -4.91 -13.56
N GLY A 47 -6.86 -5.65 -13.05
CA GLY A 47 -5.82 -5.10 -12.21
C GLY A 47 -5.43 -3.72 -12.72
N SER A 48 -5.73 -2.69 -11.94
CA SER A 48 -5.49 -1.33 -12.38
C SER A 48 -4.01 -1.06 -12.22
N LEU A 49 -3.33 -0.87 -13.34
CA LEU A 49 -1.94 -0.42 -13.37
C LEU A 49 -1.77 0.88 -12.55
N GLY A 50 -2.80 1.73 -12.52
CA GLY A 50 -2.85 2.92 -11.69
C GLY A 50 -2.77 2.58 -10.19
N TRP A 51 -3.66 1.72 -9.69
CA TRP A 51 -3.63 1.30 -8.28
C TRP A 51 -2.33 0.60 -7.91
N PHE A 52 -1.80 -0.25 -8.79
CA PHE A 52 -0.51 -0.91 -8.57
C PHE A 52 0.63 0.12 -8.44
N ALA A 53 0.74 1.07 -9.37
CA ALA A 53 1.76 2.11 -9.35
C ALA A 53 1.65 3.00 -8.11
N THR A 54 0.43 3.43 -7.75
CA THR A 54 0.17 4.18 -6.53
C THR A 54 0.57 3.40 -5.28
N GLY A 55 0.28 2.10 -5.24
CA GLY A 55 0.68 1.21 -4.16
C GLY A 55 2.20 1.11 -4.00
N VAL A 56 2.94 0.93 -5.10
CA VAL A 56 4.42 0.91 -5.09
C VAL A 56 5.00 2.23 -4.58
N VAL A 57 4.53 3.37 -5.10
CA VAL A 57 5.01 4.69 -4.67
C VAL A 57 4.73 4.92 -3.18
N THR A 58 3.53 4.58 -2.73
CA THR A 58 3.13 4.71 -1.31
C THR A 58 3.98 3.82 -0.41
N LEU A 59 4.26 2.57 -0.84
CA LEU A 59 5.10 1.65 -0.10
C LEU A 59 6.54 2.17 0.06
N ILE A 60 7.14 2.68 -1.02
CA ILE A 60 8.49 3.27 -1.00
C ILE A 60 8.54 4.49 -0.07
N ALA A 61 7.54 5.37 -0.16
CA ALA A 61 7.43 6.54 0.72
C ALA A 61 7.32 6.12 2.19
N GLY A 62 6.46 5.15 2.51
CA GLY A 62 6.28 4.63 3.86
C GLY A 62 7.56 4.01 4.45
N LEU A 63 8.29 3.22 3.66
CA LEU A 63 9.59 2.66 4.07
C LEU A 63 10.64 3.76 4.29
N GLY A 64 10.58 4.84 3.51
CA GLY A 64 11.43 6.03 3.68
C GLY A 64 11.14 6.77 4.98
N VAL A 65 9.86 7.02 5.27
CA VAL A 65 9.38 7.68 6.50
C VAL A 65 9.70 6.86 7.74
N ALA A 66 9.53 5.54 7.68
CA ALA A 66 9.91 4.61 8.75
C ALA A 66 11.44 4.53 8.96
N GLY A 67 12.24 5.07 8.04
CA GLY A 67 13.70 5.04 8.09
C GLY A 67 14.31 3.70 7.68
N VAL A 68 13.53 2.78 7.11
CA VAL A 68 13.98 1.44 6.69
C VAL A 68 14.93 1.53 5.50
N LEU A 69 14.65 2.38 4.50
CA LEU A 69 15.57 2.61 3.37
C LEU A 69 16.91 3.21 3.82
N ARG A 70 16.90 4.04 4.86
CA ARG A 70 18.13 4.67 5.38
C ARG A 70 18.98 3.68 6.20
N ARG A 71 18.35 2.81 6.99
CA ARG A 71 19.07 1.74 7.72
C ARG A 71 19.77 0.73 6.82
N ARG A 72 19.32 0.55 5.57
CA ARG A 72 19.95 -0.34 4.59
C ARG A 72 21.22 0.23 3.96
N ARG A 73 21.54 1.52 4.18
CA ARG A 73 22.65 2.24 3.53
C ARG A 73 23.91 2.36 4.38
N GLU A 74 23.94 1.82 5.59
CA GLU A 74 25.17 1.71 6.39
C GLU A 74 25.77 0.31 6.19
N PRO A 75 26.83 0.15 5.37
CA PRO A 75 27.63 -1.07 5.29
C PRO A 75 28.51 -1.28 6.53
#